data_AF-A0A523QQV2-F1
#
_entry.id   AF-A0A523QQV2-F1
#
_cell.length_a   1.000
_cell.length_b   1.000
_cell.length_c   1.000
_cell.angle_alpha   90.00
_cell.angle_beta   90.00
_cell.angle_gamma   90.00
#
_symmetry.space_group_name_H-M   'P 1'
#
loop_
_entity.id
_entity.type
_entity.pdbx_description
1 polymer ?
#
loop_
_entity_poly.entity_id
_entity_poly.type
_entity_poly.pdbx_seq_one_letter_code
_entity_poly.pdbx_strand_id
1 'polypeptide(L)' 'MFCFQCQETAKNTGCTVKGVCGKPEDTANFQDLLIYVLRGVAVYSEKASELGISNKENGLFTAQALFTTITNANWDNDRF' A
#
# COMPACT_ATOMS: atom_id res chain seq x y z
N MET A 1 11.07 3.95 -8.31
CA MET A 1 9.94 4.37 -7.43
C MET A 1 9.20 5.58 -8.00
N PHE A 2 7.93 5.78 -7.63
CA PHE A 2 7.26 7.08 -7.72
C PHE A 2 6.28 7.22 -6.54
N CYS A 3 6.60 8.10 -5.59
CA CYS A 3 5.78 8.26 -4.38
C CYS A 3 5.55 9.74 -4.07
N PHE A 4 4.28 10.13 -3.89
CA PHE A 4 3.84 11.52 -3.70
C PHE A 4 2.79 11.71 -2.60
N GLN A 5 2.59 10.72 -1.73
CA GLN A 5 1.45 10.71 -0.80
C GLN A 5 1.57 11.70 0.38
N CYS A 6 2.78 12.21 0.66
CA CYS A 6 3.04 13.07 1.81
C CYS A 6 3.41 14.49 1.38
N GLN A 7 3.19 15.44 2.29
CA GLN A 7 3.46 16.86 2.06
C GLN A 7 4.93 17.15 1.70
N GLU A 8 5.87 16.37 2.25
CA GLU A 8 7.30 16.55 2.07
C GLU A 8 7.85 15.97 0.76
N THR A 9 7.00 15.52 -0.16
CA THR A 9 7.45 14.90 -1.42
C THR A 9 8.40 15.82 -2.21
N ALA A 10 9.41 15.23 -2.85
CA ALA A 10 10.46 15.98 -3.54
C ALA A 10 9.87 16.97 -4.55
N LYS A 11 10.29 18.24 -4.44
CA LYS A 11 9.85 19.37 -5.28
C LYS A 11 8.33 19.59 -5.32
N ASN A 12 7.59 19.05 -4.35
CA ASN A 12 6.13 19.02 -4.37
C ASN A 12 5.54 18.34 -5.63
N THR A 13 6.27 17.38 -6.24
CA THR A 13 5.83 16.64 -7.43
C THR A 13 5.89 15.13 -7.26
N GLY A 14 6.94 14.59 -6.63
CA GLY A 14 7.11 13.14 -6.50
C GLY A 14 8.54 12.74 -6.20
N CYS A 15 8.72 11.79 -5.27
CA CYS A 15 10.02 11.16 -5.01
C CYS A 15 10.28 10.07 -6.05
N THR A 16 11.39 10.16 -6.80
CA THR A 16 11.70 9.28 -7.94
C THR A 16 12.94 8.41 -7.77
N VAL A 17 13.79 8.66 -6.77
CA VAL A 17 15.02 7.89 -6.49
C VAL A 17 15.02 7.36 -5.06
N LYS A 18 14.78 8.24 -4.09
CA LYS A 18 14.56 7.92 -2.67
C LYS A 18 13.55 8.90 -2.10
N GLY A 19 12.69 8.44 -1.19
CA GLY A 19 11.75 9.30 -0.48
C GLY A 19 12.46 10.31 0.43
N VAL A 20 11.92 11.52 0.55
CA VAL A 20 12.40 12.53 1.52
C VAL A 20 12.31 11.98 2.96
N CYS A 21 11.27 11.20 3.24
CA CYS A 21 11.10 10.47 4.50
C CYS A 21 12.13 9.34 4.73
N GLY A 22 13.01 9.05 3.75
CA GLY A 22 14.00 7.99 3.83
C GLY A 22 13.65 6.70 3.09
N LYS A 23 12.44 6.58 2.52
CA LYS A 23 11.97 5.35 1.84
C LYS A 23 12.85 4.98 0.65
N PRO A 24 13.58 3.86 0.68
CA PRO A 24 14.36 3.41 -0.47
C PRO A 24 13.42 2.94 -1.59
N GLU A 25 13.98 2.82 -2.80
CA GLU A 25 13.21 2.51 -3.99
C GLU A 25 12.47 1.17 -3.92
N ASP A 26 13.15 0.14 -3.41
CA ASP A 26 12.62 -1.20 -3.22
C ASP A 26 11.43 -1.22 -2.26
N THR A 27 11.53 -0.60 -1.08
CA THR A 27 10.40 -0.50 -0.14
C THR A 27 9.22 0.24 -0.76
N ALA A 28 9.46 1.29 -1.54
CA ALA A 28 8.38 1.98 -2.25
C ALA A 28 7.69 1.06 -3.27
N ASN A 29 8.47 0.34 -4.07
CA ASN A 29 7.93 -0.57 -5.09
C ASN A 29 7.21 -1.78 -4.48
N PHE A 30 7.65 -2.30 -3.33
CA PHE A 30 6.93 -3.34 -2.60
C PHE A 30 5.59 -2.84 -2.06
N GLN A 31 5.53 -1.61 -1.53
CA GLN A 31 4.25 -0.99 -1.14
C GLN A 31 3.32 -0.81 -2.35
N ASP A 32 3.84 -0.45 -3.53
CA ASP A 32 3.05 -0.38 -4.76
C ASP A 32 2.49 -1.76 -5.17
N LEU A 33 3.33 -2.81 -5.08
CA LEU A 33 2.92 -4.19 -5.39
C LEU A 33 1.85 -4.70 -4.41
N LEU A 34 2.00 -4.42 -3.11
CA LEU A 34 0.99 -4.74 -2.11
C LEU A 34 -0.35 -4.10 -2.44
N ILE A 35 -0.37 -2.79 -2.75
CA ILE A 35 -1.60 -2.08 -3.14
C ILE A 35 -2.19 -2.66 -4.45
N TYR A 36 -1.35 -3.08 -5.40
CA TYR A 36 -1.81 -3.75 -6.61
C TYR A 36 -2.52 -5.08 -6.30
N VAL A 37 -1.93 -5.91 -5.43
CA VAL A 37 -2.56 -7.16 -4.99
C VAL A 37 -3.86 -6.91 -4.23
N LEU A 38 -3.90 -5.91 -3.34
CA LEU A 38 -5.12 -5.52 -2.62
C LEU A 38 -6.25 -5.10 -3.56
N ARG A 39 -5.95 -4.45 -4.69
CA ARG A 39 -6.97 -4.19 -5.74
C ARG A 39 -7.54 -5.48 -6.32
N GLY A 40 -6.70 -6.49 -6.53
CA GLY A 40 -7.15 -7.84 -6.93
C GLY A 40 -8.07 -8.48 -5.88
N VAL A 41 -7.68 -8.41 -4.60
CA VAL A 41 -8.53 -8.88 -3.48
C VAL A 41 -9.87 -8.15 -3.45
N ALA A 42 -9.89 -6.85 -3.70
CA ALA A 42 -11.11 -6.04 -3.72
C ALA A 42 -12.10 -6.50 -4.81
N VAL A 43 -11.63 -6.82 -6.02
CA VAL A 43 -12.49 -7.30 -7.12
C VAL A 43 -13.28 -8.55 -6.71
N TYR A 44 -12.63 -9.50 -6.04
CA TYR A 44 -13.30 -10.72 -5.59
C TYR A 44 -14.13 -10.49 -4.33
N SER A 45 -13.70 -9.60 -3.44
CA SER A 45 -14.44 -9.26 -2.23
C SER A 45 -15.76 -8.56 -2.54
N GLU A 46 -15.79 -7.69 -3.56
CA GLU A 46 -17.01 -7.04 -4.05
C GLU A 46 -17.99 -8.07 -4.62
N LYS A 47 -17.54 -8.95 -5.52
CA LYS A 47 -18.35 -10.06 -6.06
C LYS A 47 -18.87 -11.00 -4.97
N ALA A 48 -18.05 -11.31 -3.96
CA ALA A 48 -18.47 -12.12 -2.83
C ALA A 48 -19.58 -11.43 -2.02
N SER A 49 -19.47 -10.11 -1.82
CA SER A 49 -20.48 -9.32 -1.12
C SER A 49 -21.82 -9.31 -1.86
N GLU A 50 -21.83 -9.24 -3.20
CA GLU A 50 -23.04 -9.35 -4.03
C GLU A 50 -23.77 -10.69 -3.82
N LEU A 51 -23.03 -11.75 -3.50
CA LEU A 51 -23.54 -13.08 -3.18
C LEU A 51 -23.88 -13.27 -1.70
N GLY A 52 -23.78 -12.22 -0.87
CA GLY A 52 -23.99 -12.27 0.57
C GLY A 52 -22.86 -12.97 1.36
N ILE A 53 -21.70 -13.21 0.72
CA ILE A 53 -20.53 -13.80 1.34
C ILE A 53 -19.66 -12.68 1.91
N SER A 54 -19.38 -12.72 3.21
CA SER A 54 -18.46 -11.76 3.85
C SER A 54 -17.41 -12.49 4.69
N ASN A 55 -16.17 -12.00 4.65
CA ASN A 55 -15.07 -12.50 5.47
C ASN A 55 -14.40 -11.32 6.19
N LYS A 56 -14.57 -11.26 7.51
CA LYS A 56 -13.99 -10.19 8.35
C LYS A 56 -12.47 -10.23 8.40
N GLU A 57 -11.86 -11.40 8.29
CA GLU A 57 -10.40 -11.55 8.33
C GLU A 57 -9.76 -10.90 7.11
N ASN A 58 -10.36 -11.07 5.92
CA ASN A 58 -9.91 -10.38 4.70
C ASN A 58 -10.02 -8.85 4.83
N GLY A 59 -11.08 -8.37 5.47
CA GLY A 59 -11.27 -6.95 5.77
C GLY A 59 -10.20 -6.41 6.72
N LEU A 60 -9.90 -7.14 7.81
CA LEU A 60 -8.84 -6.76 8.75
C LEU A 60 -7.47 -6.77 8.08
N PHE A 61 -7.16 -7.81 7.30
CA PHE A 61 -5.92 -7.90 6.54
C PHE A 61 -5.76 -6.72 5.58
N THR A 62 -6.82 -6.39 4.83
CA THR A 62 -6.81 -5.25 3.89
C THR A 62 -6.53 -3.94 4.64
N ALA A 63 -7.17 -3.71 5.79
CA ALA A 63 -6.96 -2.52 6.59
C ALA A 63 -5.51 -2.42 7.12
N GLN A 64 -4.96 -3.53 7.63
CA GLN A 64 -3.58 -3.60 8.10
C GLN A 64 -2.58 -3.37 6.96
N ALA A 65 -2.80 -4.01 5.81
CA ALA A 65 -1.95 -3.86 4.64
C ALA A 65 -1.93 -2.40 4.15
N LEU A 66 -3.09 -1.74 4.03
CA LEU A 66 -3.17 -0.31 3.72
C LEU A 66 -2.42 0.53 4.75
N PHE A 67 -2.57 0.25 6.05
CA PHE A 67 -1.86 0.95 7.11
C PHE A 67 -0.34 0.89 6.87
N THR A 68 0.21 -0.28 6.57
CA THR A 68 1.67 -0.44 6.39
C THR A 68 2.26 0.40 5.26
N THR A 69 1.44 0.88 4.32
CA THR A 69 1.87 1.77 3.22
C THR A 69 1.81 3.26 3.54
N ILE A 70 1.28 3.65 4.70
CA ILE A 70 1.27 5.05 5.17
C ILE A 70 2.71 5.53 5.40
N THR A 71 2.94 6.81 5.16
CA THR A 71 4.22 7.48 5.43
C THR A 71 4.70 7.20 6.86
N ASN A 72 5.92 6.69 6.99
CA ASN A 72 6.57 6.34 8.27
C ASN A 72 5.94 5.17 9.05
N ALA A 73 5.10 4.33 8.42
CA ALA A 73 4.47 3.20 9.10
C ALA A 73 5.35 1.93 9.15
N ASN A 74 5.95 1.50 8.04
CA ASN A 74 6.77 0.29 7.98
C ASN A 74 7.90 0.42 6.94
N TRP A 75 9.08 -0.07 7.30
CA TRP A 75 10.34 0.02 6.54
C TRP A 75 10.99 -1.35 6.27
N ASP A 76 10.38 -2.44 6.75
CA ASP A 76 10.92 -3.80 6.64
C ASP A 76 10.38 -4.49 5.38
N ASN A 77 11.27 -4.76 4.41
CA ASN A 77 10.90 -5.39 3.15
C ASN A 77 10.42 -6.83 3.33
N ASP A 78 10.90 -7.57 4.33
CA ASP A 78 10.48 -8.97 4.55
C ASP A 78 9.01 -9.08 5.02
N ARG A 79 8.38 -7.93 5.31
CA ARG A 79 6.99 -7.80 5.73
C ARG A 79 6.04 -7.44 4.60
N PHE A 80 6.55 -7.07 3.44
CA PHE A 80 5.78 -6.70 2.24
C PHE A 80 5.79 -7.83 1.21
#